data_AF-A0A2D7AUL0-F1
#
_entry.id   AF-A0A2D7AUL0-F1
#
_cell.length_a   1.000
_cell.length_b   1.000
_cell.length_c   1.000
_cell.angle_alpha   90.00
_cell.angle_beta   90.00
_cell.angle_gamma   90.00
#
_symmetry.space_group_name_H-M   'P 1'
#
loop_
_entity.id
_entity.type
_entity.pdbx_description
1 polymer ?
#
loop_
_entity_poly.entity_id
_entity_poly.type
_entity_poly.pdbx_seq_one_letter_code
_entity_poly.pdbx_strand_id
1 'polypeptide(L)' 'MARQKATPIPVEGSPEASQLKIMLRMADDYASDAKHFMENGDYVRAFGAINYAHAWIDAGVKLRLLDGHGDDVLFTLP' A
#
# COMPACT_ATOMS: atom_id res chain seq x y z
N MET A 1 10.10 2.48 0.47
CA MET A 1 8.85 2.07 -0.22
C MET A 1 7.66 2.75 0.45
N ALA A 2 6.59 3.06 -0.30
CA ALA A 2 5.36 3.71 0.21
C ALA A 2 4.88 3.11 1.55
N ARG A 3 4.93 1.78 1.66
CA ARG A 3 4.52 1.01 2.84
C ARG A 3 5.26 1.35 4.14
N GLN A 4 6.55 1.71 4.04
CA GLN A 4 7.40 2.06 5.18
C GLN A 4 7.26 3.53 5.57
N LYS A 5 6.86 4.37 4.61
CA LYS A 5 6.72 5.81 4.82
C LYS A 5 5.37 6.17 5.42
N ALA A 6 4.30 5.50 5.00
CA ALA A 6 2.95 5.79 5.46
C ALA A 6 2.73 5.30 6.91
N THR A 7 2.13 6.13 7.76
CA THR A 7 1.82 5.79 9.16
C THR A 7 0.31 5.74 9.43
N PRO A 8 -0.18 4.85 10.30
CA PRO A 8 -1.61 4.70 10.58
C PRO A 8 -2.17 5.90 11.34
N ILE A 9 -3.34 6.39 10.92
CA ILE A 9 -4.10 7.46 11.59
C ILE A 9 -5.16 6.91 12.58
N PRO A 10 -5.94 5.86 12.26
CA PRO A 10 -7.05 5.41 13.12
C PRO A 10 -6.62 4.93 14.50
N VAL A 11 -7.48 5.16 15.48
CA VAL A 11 -7.33 4.61 16.85
C VAL A 11 -7.47 3.10 16.81
N GLU A 12 -6.60 2.38 17.52
CA GLU A 12 -6.66 0.92 17.60
C GLU A 12 -8.02 0.44 18.15
N GLY A 13 -8.58 -0.61 17.54
CA GLY A 13 -9.89 -1.16 17.88
C GLY A 13 -11.07 -0.47 17.18
N SER A 14 -10.86 0.64 16.47
CA SER A 14 -11.90 1.27 15.64
C SER A 14 -12.25 0.42 14.39
N PRO A 15 -13.45 0.60 13.81
CA PRO A 15 -13.79 0.05 12.51
C PRO A 15 -12.77 0.42 11.42
N GLU A 16 -12.30 1.66 11.42
CA GLU A 16 -11.32 2.20 10.46
C GLU A 16 -9.95 1.52 10.62
N ALA A 17 -9.52 1.23 11.85
CA ALA A 17 -8.30 0.46 12.09
C ALA A 17 -8.41 -0.97 11.52
N SER A 18 -9.60 -1.56 11.56
CA SER A 18 -9.83 -2.90 10.99
C SER A 18 -9.83 -2.87 9.46
N GLN A 19 -10.44 -1.85 8.86
CA GLN A 19 -10.39 -1.61 7.41
C GLN A 19 -8.95 -1.36 6.95
N LEU A 20 -8.20 -0.52 7.67
CA LEU A 20 -6.79 -0.25 7.36
C LEU A 20 -5.94 -1.52 7.43
N LYS A 21 -6.15 -2.39 8.43
CA LYS A 21 -5.46 -3.69 8.52
C LYS A 21 -5.72 -4.55 7.27
N ILE A 22 -6.94 -4.57 6.75
CA ILE A 22 -7.27 -5.29 5.51
C ILE A 22 -6.50 -4.67 4.33
N MET A 23 -6.53 -3.35 4.18
CA MET A 23 -5.83 -2.66 3.07
C MET A 23 -4.31 -2.89 3.11
N LEU A 24 -3.69 -2.79 4.28
CA LEU A 24 -2.25 -3.04 4.43
C LEU A 24 -1.89 -4.50 4.15
N ARG A 25 -2.74 -5.44 4.55
CA ARG A 25 -2.55 -6.85 4.20
C ARG A 25 -2.59 -7.06 2.68
N MET A 26 -3.56 -6.45 1.98
CA MET A 26 -3.61 -6.51 0.52
C MET A 26 -2.34 -5.93 -0.12
N ALA A 27 -1.84 -4.80 0.38
CA ALA A 27 -0.59 -4.23 -0.11
C ALA A 27 0.61 -5.16 0.10
N ASP A 28 0.71 -5.77 1.28
CA ASP A 28 1.81 -6.68 1.64
C ASP A 28 1.74 -7.99 0.82
N ASP A 29 0.55 -8.56 0.62
CA ASP A 29 0.32 -9.76 -0.20
C ASP A 29 0.73 -9.52 -1.67
N TYR A 30 0.31 -8.41 -2.27
CA TYR A 30 0.69 -8.08 -3.66
C TYR A 30 2.18 -7.71 -3.82
N ALA A 31 2.81 -7.14 -2.78
CA ALA A 31 4.25 -6.94 -2.80
C ALA A 31 5.02 -8.28 -2.77
N SER A 32 4.50 -9.26 -2.04
CA SER A 32 5.03 -10.64 -2.04
C SER A 32 4.85 -11.30 -3.41
N ASP A 33 3.68 -11.17 -4.04
CA ASP A 33 3.43 -11.66 -5.40
C ASP A 33 4.37 -11.02 -6.42
N ALA A 34 4.59 -9.70 -6.31
CA ALA A 34 5.53 -9.00 -7.18
C ALA A 34 6.93 -9.58 -7.09
N LYS A 35 7.40 -9.85 -5.86
CA LYS A 35 8.70 -10.49 -5.63
C LYS A 35 8.74 -11.90 -6.23
N HIS A 36 7.70 -12.70 -6.03
CA HIS A 36 7.60 -14.04 -6.60
C HIS A 36 7.66 -14.04 -8.14
N PHE A 37 6.89 -13.18 -8.80
CA PHE A 37 6.93 -13.05 -10.25
C PHE A 37 8.28 -12.57 -10.76
N MET A 38 8.91 -11.62 -10.06
CA MET A 38 10.23 -11.11 -10.40
C MET A 38 11.30 -12.21 -10.32
N GLU A 39 11.30 -13.02 -9.26
CA GLU A 39 12.24 -14.14 -9.07
C GLU A 39 12.08 -15.22 -10.16
N ASN A 40 10.87 -15.37 -10.72
CA ASN A 40 10.58 -16.28 -11.82
C ASN A 40 10.80 -15.67 -13.22
N GLY A 41 11.25 -14.41 -13.32
CA GLY A 41 11.47 -13.71 -14.59
C GLY A 41 10.19 -13.19 -15.29
N ASP A 42 9.03 -13.28 -14.64
CA ASP A 42 7.76 -12.72 -15.14
C ASP A 42 7.64 -11.23 -14.74
N TYR A 43 8.44 -10.40 -15.40
CA TYR A 43 8.53 -8.98 -15.06
C TYR A 43 7.24 -8.19 -15.31
N VAL A 44 6.39 -8.62 -16.25
CA VAL A 44 5.12 -7.95 -16.53
C VAL A 44 4.17 -8.12 -15.34
N ARG A 45 4.01 -9.35 -14.83
CA ARG A 45 3.19 -9.58 -13.63
C ARG A 45 3.83 -8.99 -12.39
N ALA A 46 5.16 -9.04 -12.27
CA ALA A 46 5.86 -8.39 -11.16
C ALA A 46 5.57 -6.89 -11.10
N PHE A 47 5.68 -6.20 -12.23
CA PHE A 47 5.39 -4.78 -12.34
C PHE A 47 3.92 -4.46 -12.03
N GLY A 48 2.99 -5.26 -12.55
CA GLY A 48 1.56 -5.10 -12.25
C GLY A 48 1.26 -5.25 -10.76
N ALA A 49 1.79 -6.30 -10.13
CA ALA A 49 1.56 -6.60 -8.73
C ALA A 49 2.12 -5.49 -7.80
N ILE A 50 3.33 -4.97 -8.07
CA ILE A 50 3.90 -3.90 -7.22
C ILE A 50 3.14 -2.58 -7.35
N ASN A 51 2.63 -2.24 -8.54
CA ASN A 51 1.80 -1.04 -8.72
C ASN A 51 0.44 -1.20 -8.02
N TYR A 52 -0.13 -2.40 -8.04
CA TYR A 52 -1.39 -2.66 -7.33
C TYR A 52 -1.21 -2.64 -5.80
N ALA A 53 -0.09 -3.17 -5.29
CA ALA A 53 0.30 -3.01 -3.89
C ALA A 53 0.41 -1.52 -3.50
N HIS A 54 1.01 -0.70 -4.36
CA HIS A 54 1.10 0.73 -4.14
C HIS A 54 -0.28 1.41 -4.12
N ALA A 55 -1.17 1.05 -5.05
CA ALA A 55 -2.52 1.63 -5.11
C ALA A 55 -3.33 1.43 -3.81
N TRP A 56 -3.16 0.30 -3.12
CA TRP A 56 -3.79 0.09 -1.80
C TRP A 56 -3.30 1.09 -0.74
N ILE A 57 -2.01 1.42 -0.75
CA ILE A 57 -1.41 2.36 0.21
C ILE A 57 -1.84 3.79 -0.14
N ASP A 58 -1.80 4.14 -1.43
CA ASP A 58 -2.22 5.46 -1.92
C ASP A 58 -3.70 5.72 -1.61
N ALA A 59 -4.57 4.72 -1.81
CA ALA A 59 -5.96 4.78 -1.40
C ALA A 59 -6.11 5.00 0.13
N GLY A 60 -5.26 4.35 0.94
CA GLY A 60 -5.24 4.57 2.39
C GLY A 60 -4.89 6.01 2.77
N VAL A 61 -3.96 6.64 2.04
CA VAL A 61 -3.62 8.06 2.23
C VAL A 61 -4.77 8.97 1.80
N LYS A 62 -5.38 8.73 0.62
CA LYS A 62 -6.53 9.51 0.12
C LYS A 62 -7.75 9.43 1.05
N LEU A 63 -8.00 8.27 1.65
CA LEU A 63 -9.08 8.05 2.61
C LEU A 63 -8.75 8.53 4.03
N ARG A 64 -7.56 9.11 4.25
CA ARG A 64 -7.08 9.57 5.57
C ARG A 64 -7.01 8.46 6.62
N LEU A 65 -6.76 7.23 6.17
CA LEU A 65 -6.44 6.09 7.02
C LEU A 65 -4.92 6.00 7.24
N LEU A 66 -4.13 6.56 6.33
CA LEU A 66 -2.68 6.68 6.43
C LEU A 66 -2.25 8.15 6.30
N ASP A 67 -1.22 8.54 7.04
CA ASP A 67 -0.48 9.78 6.83
C ASP A 67 0.70 9.51 5.89
N GLY A 68 0.66 10.12 4.69
CA GLY A 68 1.74 10.08 3.70
C GLY A 68 2.87 11.09 3.96
N HIS A 69 2.76 11.88 5.04
CA HIS A 69 3.71 12.92 5.46
C HIS A 69 3.97 14.00 4.40
N GLY A 70 2.93 14.36 3.64
CA GLY A 70 2.99 15.43 2.64
C GLY A 70 3.86 15.13 1.42
N ASP A 71 4.17 13.86 1.14
CA ASP A 71 4.92 13.45 -0.05
C ASP A 71 4.01 13.25 -1.26
N ASP A 72 4.06 14.19 -2.20
CA ASP A 72 3.32 14.25 -3.46
C ASP A 72 4.05 13.57 -4.63
N VAL A 73 5.30 13.13 -4.43
CA VAL A 73 6.08 12.38 -5.42
C VAL A 73 5.79 10.89 -5.31
N LEU A 74 5.72 10.39 -4.07
CA LEU A 74 5.48 8.98 -3.80
C LEU A 74 3.99 8.65 -3.74
N PHE A 75 3.16 9.56 -3.22
CA PHE A 75 1.71 9.38 -3.17
C PHE A 75 1.04 10.35 -4.13
N THR A 76 -0.07 9.95 -4.74
CA THR A 76 -0.90 10.93 -5.43
C THR A 76 -1.58 11.76 -4.35
N LEU A 77 -1.06 12.94 -4.03
CA LEU A 77 -1.76 13.87 -3.14
C LEU A 77 -2.77 14.70 -3.97
N PRO A 78 -3.85 15.23 -3.35
CA PRO A 78 -4.80 16.12 -4.03
C PRO A 78 -4.12 17.41 -4.52
#